data_AF-A0A4R6AY46-F1
#
_entry.id   AF-A0A4R6AY46-F1
#
_cell.length_a   1.000
_cell.length_b   1.000
_cell.length_c   1.000
_cell.angle_alpha   90.00
_cell.angle_beta   90.00
_cell.angle_gamma   90.00
#
_symmetry.space_group_name_H-M   'P 1'
#
loop_
_entity.id
_entity.type
_entity.pdbx_description
1 polymer ?
#
loop_
_entity_poly.entity_id
_entity_poly.type
_entity_poly.pdbx_seq_one_letter_code
_entity_poly.pdbx_strand_id
1 'polypeptide(L)'
;MLLAKPTGFPMISRQIWKLRTALRKIWVRVVAFAVLAAASIVLAKLLAPLLPEGLAFKTGAESVERLLNLLASSMLAVTTFSLSIAVSAFSGAAQNATPRAIALLQQDRTTQNVLATFLGAFLYSLLGIIALSAGLYDSNAQVILFFVTIAVTGLVIVALMRWIGHLMSFGRMGNTLDRVELAAKNALGRWRTAPNLGGHPINGDVPAGGSEVLAKKSGYVQHVDMPSLNGLAERTGAQIFIDRRPGGFVATGQALCSVHGSQLEADDRANIQAAFSIGTERVFEEDPRFGLIVLSEIASRALSPAVNDPGTAISVIGRIVRLLSDWPNHETPEICFPQMHVPRILAEDMLVDALRPVARDGADNIEVQVRLQKALASLRNTAPDDFEDPAARLACEALERANRAGLPDSELTDLYDIAAWARPKEIAAHT
;
A
#
# COMPACT_ATOMS: atom_id res chain seq x y z
N MET A 1 36.78 4.85 -13.69
CA MET A 1 35.63 4.22 -14.38
C MET A 1 34.39 4.59 -13.58
N LEU A 2 33.66 5.57 -14.10
CA LEU A 2 32.52 6.23 -13.46
C LEU A 2 31.40 5.23 -13.20
N LEU A 3 31.16 4.89 -11.93
CA LEU A 3 29.91 4.27 -11.52
C LEU A 3 28.83 5.35 -11.59
N ALA A 4 27.87 5.14 -12.48
CA ALA A 4 26.71 5.99 -12.67
C ALA A 4 26.02 6.25 -11.33
N LYS A 5 25.92 7.53 -10.95
CA LYS A 5 24.99 7.99 -9.91
C LYS A 5 23.58 7.47 -10.27
N PRO A 6 22.79 6.97 -9.31
CA PRO A 6 21.41 6.61 -9.57
C PRO A 6 20.69 7.87 -10.08
N THR A 7 20.36 7.82 -11.36
CA THR A 7 19.63 8.86 -12.10
C THR A 7 18.24 9.04 -11.50
N GLY A 8 17.95 10.26 -11.05
CA GLY A 8 16.61 10.87 -10.93
C GLY A 8 15.48 10.01 -10.36
N PHE A 9 15.14 10.24 -9.09
CA PHE A 9 13.88 9.75 -8.53
C PHE A 9 12.69 10.34 -9.29
N PRO A 10 11.80 9.54 -9.92
CA PRO A 10 10.57 10.08 -10.46
C PRO A 10 9.58 10.20 -9.30
N MET A 11 9.64 11.30 -8.55
CA MET A 11 8.44 11.78 -7.84
C MET A 11 7.39 12.00 -8.92
N ILE A 12 6.35 11.16 -8.85
CA ILE A 12 5.43 10.94 -9.96
C ILE A 12 4.49 12.15 -10.05
N SER A 13 4.41 12.78 -11.22
CA SER A 13 3.42 13.86 -11.42
C SER A 13 2.01 13.36 -11.14
N ARG A 14 1.14 14.23 -10.65
CA ARG A 14 -0.25 13.88 -10.31
C ARG A 14 -0.98 13.12 -11.43
N GLN A 15 -0.69 13.45 -12.69
CA GLN A 15 -1.29 12.78 -13.85
C GLN A 15 -0.81 11.33 -14.01
N ILE A 16 0.50 11.09 -13.87
CA ILE A 16 1.07 9.74 -13.94
C ILE A 16 0.59 8.90 -12.74
N TRP A 17 0.43 9.50 -11.56
CA TRP A 17 -0.12 8.82 -10.39
C TRP A 17 -1.58 8.38 -10.63
N LYS A 18 -2.43 9.28 -11.17
CA LYS A 18 -3.81 8.96 -11.55
C LYS A 18 -3.87 7.89 -12.64
N LEU A 19 -3.04 7.99 -13.68
CA LEU A 19 -3.01 7.04 -14.78
C LEU A 19 -2.57 5.65 -14.31
N ARG A 20 -1.51 5.57 -13.51
CA ARG A 20 -1.02 4.33 -12.91
C ARG A 20 -2.09 3.69 -12.02
N THR A 21 -2.87 4.49 -11.31
CA THR A 21 -4.00 4.01 -10.50
C THR A 21 -5.13 3.48 -11.38
N ALA A 22 -5.44 4.15 -12.49
CA ALA A 22 -6.48 3.74 -13.43
C ALA A 22 -6.14 2.43 -14.17
N LEU A 23 -4.90 2.28 -14.65
CA LEU A 23 -4.44 1.10 -15.40
C LEU A 23 -4.35 -0.18 -14.54
N ARG A 24 -4.36 -0.06 -13.21
CA ARG A 24 -4.38 -1.21 -12.29
C ARG A 24 -5.76 -1.87 -12.18
N LYS A 25 -6.83 -1.27 -12.75
CA LYS A 25 -8.20 -1.76 -12.57
C LYS A 25 -8.49 -3.04 -13.37
N ILE A 26 -9.31 -3.93 -12.81
CA ILE A 26 -9.71 -5.23 -13.39
C ILE A 26 -10.28 -5.07 -14.81
N TRP A 27 -11.17 -4.08 -15.02
CA TRP A 27 -11.85 -3.87 -16.29
C TRP A 27 -10.90 -3.64 -17.46
N VAL A 28 -9.74 -3.01 -17.24
CA VAL A 28 -8.74 -2.75 -18.30
C VAL A 28 -8.26 -4.07 -18.92
N ARG A 29 -8.08 -5.11 -18.10
CA ARG A 29 -7.61 -6.42 -18.55
C ARG A 29 -8.72 -7.22 -19.22
N VAL A 30 -9.93 -7.16 -18.68
CA VAL A 30 -11.12 -7.78 -19.28
C VAL A 30 -11.32 -7.21 -20.70
N VAL A 31 -11.21 -5.88 -20.83
CA VAL A 31 -11.24 -5.19 -22.13
C VAL A 31 -10.07 -5.63 -23.01
N ALA A 32 -8.87 -5.83 -22.47
CA ALA A 32 -7.73 -6.31 -23.27
C ALA A 32 -7.98 -7.70 -23.89
N PHE A 33 -8.66 -8.63 -23.21
CA PHE A 33 -9.06 -9.92 -23.80
C PHE A 33 -10.14 -9.76 -24.88
N ALA A 34 -11.10 -8.85 -24.71
CA ALA A 34 -12.07 -8.53 -25.74
C ALA A 34 -11.40 -7.90 -26.97
N VAL A 35 -10.43 -6.99 -26.75
CA VAL A 35 -9.60 -6.41 -27.81
C VAL A 35 -8.75 -7.50 -28.47
N LEU A 36 -8.22 -8.47 -27.73
CA LEU A 36 -7.49 -9.62 -28.28
C LEU A 36 -8.36 -10.46 -29.22
N ALA A 37 -9.63 -10.68 -28.87
CA ALA A 37 -10.60 -11.38 -29.74
C ALA A 37 -10.90 -10.61 -31.03
N ALA A 38 -11.03 -9.28 -30.94
CA ALA A 38 -11.21 -8.45 -32.13
C ALA A 38 -9.92 -8.38 -32.97
N ALA A 39 -8.77 -8.28 -32.31
CA ALA A 39 -7.45 -8.24 -32.93
C ALA A 39 -7.11 -9.57 -33.61
N SER A 40 -7.56 -10.73 -33.12
CA SER A 40 -7.33 -12.00 -33.80
C SER A 40 -7.97 -12.05 -35.18
N ILE A 41 -9.08 -11.33 -35.41
CA ILE A 41 -9.72 -11.20 -36.73
C ILE A 41 -8.81 -10.39 -37.67
N VAL A 42 -8.30 -9.25 -37.20
CA VAL A 42 -7.42 -8.37 -38.00
C VAL A 42 -6.08 -9.03 -38.27
N LEU A 43 -5.48 -9.61 -37.23
CA LEU A 43 -4.22 -10.34 -37.29
C LEU A 43 -4.34 -11.54 -38.24
N ALA A 44 -5.48 -12.21 -38.23
CA ALA A 44 -5.76 -13.29 -39.16
C ALA A 44 -5.72 -12.84 -40.62
N LYS A 45 -6.34 -11.70 -40.95
CA LYS A 45 -6.31 -11.14 -42.31
C LYS A 45 -4.90 -10.73 -42.73
N LEU A 46 -4.10 -10.20 -41.80
CA LEU A 46 -2.74 -9.73 -42.08
C LEU A 46 -1.74 -10.88 -42.27
N LEU A 47 -1.87 -11.96 -41.48
CA LEU A 47 -0.97 -13.13 -41.52
C LEU A 47 -1.42 -14.23 -42.47
N ALA A 48 -2.66 -14.18 -42.98
CA ALA A 48 -3.14 -15.13 -43.98
C ALA A 48 -2.18 -15.34 -45.18
N PRO A 49 -1.49 -14.33 -45.73
CA PRO A 49 -0.56 -14.51 -46.86
C PRO A 49 0.75 -15.21 -46.50
N LEU A 50 1.10 -15.28 -45.21
CA LEU A 50 2.34 -15.88 -44.71
C LEU A 50 2.19 -17.37 -44.37
N LEU A 51 0.96 -17.89 -44.37
CA LEU A 51 0.67 -19.27 -43.99
C LEU A 51 0.87 -20.22 -45.18
N PRO A 52 1.62 -21.33 -45.01
CA PRO A 52 1.76 -22.35 -46.05
C PRO A 52 0.41 -22.91 -46.50
N GLU A 53 0.19 -22.98 -47.82
CA GLU A 53 -0.98 -23.62 -48.41
C GLU A 53 -1.05 -25.09 -47.96
N GLY A 54 -2.08 -25.44 -47.17
CA GLY A 54 -2.32 -26.81 -46.67
C GLY A 54 -2.40 -26.99 -45.15
N LEU A 55 -1.94 -26.02 -44.35
CA LEU A 55 -2.13 -26.03 -42.88
C LEU A 55 -3.60 -25.78 -42.48
N ALA A 56 -4.32 -25.00 -43.28
CA ALA A 56 -5.73 -24.65 -43.07
C ALA A 56 -6.71 -25.81 -43.25
N PHE A 57 -6.33 -26.85 -44.00
CA PHE A 57 -7.22 -27.97 -44.30
C PHE A 57 -7.18 -29.09 -43.23
N LYS A 58 -6.17 -29.11 -42.35
CA LYS A 58 -6.01 -30.14 -41.30
C LYS A 58 -6.33 -29.66 -39.89
N THR A 59 -6.40 -28.35 -39.65
CA THR A 59 -6.74 -27.77 -38.34
C THR A 59 -8.22 -27.39 -38.35
N GLY A 60 -9.08 -28.38 -38.08
CA GLY A 60 -10.52 -28.28 -38.30
C GLY A 60 -11.17 -27.12 -37.53
N ALA A 61 -11.98 -26.31 -38.23
CA ALA A 61 -12.90 -25.31 -37.67
C ALA A 61 -13.67 -25.86 -36.46
N GLU A 62 -14.11 -27.11 -36.59
CA GLU A 62 -14.84 -27.85 -35.57
C GLU A 62 -14.04 -28.04 -34.27
N SER A 63 -12.70 -28.14 -34.36
CA SER A 63 -11.82 -28.27 -33.19
C SER A 63 -11.68 -26.94 -32.44
N VAL A 64 -11.60 -25.81 -33.15
CA VAL A 64 -11.59 -24.47 -32.55
C VAL A 64 -12.91 -24.19 -31.86
N GLU A 65 -14.01 -24.41 -32.56
CA GLU A 65 -15.35 -24.16 -32.03
C GLU A 65 -15.62 -24.99 -30.77
N ARG A 66 -15.22 -26.26 -30.74
CA ARG A 66 -15.28 -27.10 -29.53
C ARG A 66 -14.46 -26.52 -28.38
N LEU A 67 -13.23 -26.06 -28.63
CA LEU A 67 -12.39 -25.45 -27.59
C LEU A 67 -13.01 -24.15 -27.05
N LEU A 68 -13.53 -23.29 -27.94
CA LEU A 68 -14.19 -22.06 -27.53
C LEU A 68 -15.46 -22.34 -26.70
N ASN A 69 -16.27 -23.33 -27.09
CA ASN A 69 -17.45 -23.74 -26.31
C ASN A 69 -17.08 -24.32 -24.93
N LEU A 70 -16.02 -25.13 -24.86
CA LEU A 70 -15.50 -25.65 -23.58
C LEU A 70 -15.04 -24.52 -22.66
N LEU A 71 -14.31 -23.53 -23.19
CA LEU A 71 -13.89 -22.36 -22.43
C LEU A 71 -15.10 -21.51 -22.00
N ALA A 72 -16.04 -21.22 -22.90
CA ALA A 72 -17.21 -20.39 -22.59
C ALA A 72 -18.08 -21.02 -21.48
N SER A 73 -18.34 -22.33 -21.54
CA SER A 73 -19.15 -23.03 -20.54
C SER A 73 -18.44 -23.18 -19.18
N SER A 74 -17.15 -23.51 -19.17
CA SER A 74 -16.41 -23.75 -17.93
C SER A 74 -15.96 -22.46 -17.23
N MET A 75 -15.56 -21.42 -17.98
CA MET A 75 -14.96 -20.22 -17.38
C MET A 75 -15.95 -19.39 -16.58
N LEU A 76 -17.24 -19.38 -16.94
CA LEU A 76 -18.25 -18.68 -16.14
C LEU A 76 -18.41 -19.34 -14.76
N ALA A 77 -18.44 -20.67 -14.71
CA ALA A 77 -18.52 -21.42 -13.46
C ALA A 77 -17.25 -21.22 -12.61
N VAL A 78 -16.07 -21.32 -13.22
CA VAL A 78 -14.78 -21.11 -12.54
C VAL A 78 -14.66 -19.67 -12.01
N THR A 79 -15.13 -18.67 -12.78
CA THR A 79 -15.14 -17.27 -12.36
C THR A 79 -16.07 -17.07 -11.16
N THR A 80 -17.29 -17.61 -11.22
CA THR A 80 -18.27 -17.53 -10.14
C THR A 80 -17.74 -18.19 -8.87
N PHE A 81 -17.20 -19.42 -8.98
CA PHE A 81 -16.60 -20.13 -7.85
C PHE A 81 -15.42 -19.35 -7.25
N SER A 82 -14.53 -18.82 -8.08
CA SER A 82 -13.37 -18.05 -7.62
C SER A 82 -13.78 -16.75 -6.93
N LEU A 83 -14.80 -16.05 -7.45
CA LEU A 83 -15.32 -14.84 -6.83
C LEU A 83 -15.96 -15.15 -5.47
N SER A 84 -16.75 -16.22 -5.36
CA SER A 84 -17.36 -16.65 -4.10
C SER A 84 -16.30 -16.92 -3.02
N ILE A 85 -15.20 -17.58 -3.39
CA ILE A 85 -14.12 -17.82 -2.44
C ILE A 85 -13.41 -16.52 -2.05
N ALA A 86 -13.14 -15.62 -3.01
CA ALA A 86 -12.54 -14.33 -2.70
C ALA A 86 -13.40 -13.53 -1.71
N VAL A 87 -14.72 -13.50 -1.92
CA VAL A 87 -15.68 -12.87 -1.00
C VAL A 87 -15.67 -13.54 0.37
N SER A 88 -15.69 -14.88 0.43
CA SER A 88 -15.61 -15.62 1.69
C SER A 88 -14.32 -15.32 2.45
N ALA A 89 -13.19 -15.22 1.76
CA ALA A 89 -11.90 -14.90 2.36
C ALA A 89 -11.84 -13.44 2.84
N PHE A 90 -12.41 -12.48 2.10
CA PHE A 90 -12.55 -11.11 2.57
C PHE A 90 -13.44 -11.04 3.82
N SER A 91 -14.52 -11.81 3.86
CA SER A 91 -15.38 -11.90 5.03
C SER A 91 -14.65 -12.49 6.24
N GLY A 92 -13.85 -13.56 6.04
CA GLY A 92 -13.05 -14.15 7.12
C GLY A 92 -11.95 -13.21 7.63
N ALA A 93 -11.28 -12.49 6.73
CA ALA A 93 -10.32 -11.46 7.11
C ALA A 93 -10.99 -10.29 7.85
N ALA A 94 -12.21 -9.91 7.45
CA ALA A 94 -12.95 -8.82 8.09
C ALA A 94 -13.32 -9.06 9.55
N GLN A 95 -13.40 -10.33 9.97
CA GLN A 95 -13.68 -10.67 11.37
C GLN A 95 -12.49 -10.37 12.28
N ASN A 96 -11.27 -10.52 11.76
CA ASN A 96 -10.03 -10.49 12.54
C ASN A 96 -9.10 -9.31 12.22
N ALA A 97 -9.33 -8.61 11.11
CA ALA A 97 -8.54 -7.48 10.65
C ALA A 97 -9.39 -6.20 10.53
N THR A 98 -8.74 -5.05 10.35
CA THR A 98 -9.46 -3.77 10.25
C THR A 98 -9.87 -3.46 8.80
N PRO A 99 -10.89 -2.61 8.58
CA PRO A 99 -11.32 -2.24 7.23
C PRO A 99 -10.18 -1.75 6.32
N ARG A 100 -9.18 -1.09 6.91
CA ARG A 100 -8.00 -0.57 6.21
C ARG A 100 -7.03 -1.68 5.78
N ALA A 101 -6.90 -2.74 6.57
CA ALA A 101 -6.14 -3.94 6.19
C ALA A 101 -6.85 -4.72 5.07
N ILE A 102 -8.18 -4.80 5.11
CA ILE A 102 -8.98 -5.45 4.06
C ILE A 102 -8.84 -4.72 2.72
N ALA A 103 -8.74 -3.38 2.73
CA ALA A 103 -8.52 -2.61 1.51
C ALA A 103 -7.25 -3.07 0.75
N LEU A 104 -6.19 -3.49 1.46
CA LEU A 104 -4.99 -4.08 0.83
C LEU A 104 -5.23 -5.48 0.26
N LEU A 105 -6.09 -6.29 0.89
CA LEU A 105 -6.50 -7.59 0.35
C LEU A 105 -7.32 -7.42 -0.93
N GLN A 106 -8.21 -6.44 -0.99
CA GLN A 106 -9.00 -6.15 -2.19
C GLN A 106 -8.15 -5.65 -3.36
N GLN A 107 -7.01 -5.01 -3.08
CA GLN A 107 -6.02 -4.59 -4.07
C GLN A 107 -5.08 -5.70 -4.52
N ASP A 108 -5.33 -6.95 -4.12
CA ASP A 108 -4.49 -8.08 -4.49
C ASP A 108 -4.46 -8.32 -6.00
N ARG A 109 -3.32 -8.00 -6.62
CA ARG A 109 -3.17 -8.16 -8.06
C ARG A 109 -3.23 -9.62 -8.47
N THR A 110 -2.78 -10.58 -7.65
CA THR A 110 -2.82 -11.98 -8.04
C THR A 110 -4.27 -12.45 -8.25
N THR A 111 -5.12 -12.22 -7.25
CA THR A 111 -6.56 -12.49 -7.29
C THR A 111 -7.23 -11.76 -8.44
N GLN A 112 -6.99 -10.46 -8.58
CA GLN A 112 -7.56 -9.66 -9.67
C GLN A 112 -7.13 -10.16 -11.05
N ASN A 113 -5.87 -10.55 -11.22
CA ASN A 113 -5.34 -11.02 -12.50
C ASN A 113 -5.93 -12.37 -12.88
N VAL A 114 -6.06 -13.27 -11.91
CA VAL A 114 -6.69 -14.58 -12.11
C VAL A 114 -8.16 -14.41 -12.51
N LEU A 115 -8.94 -13.65 -11.73
CA LEU A 115 -10.35 -13.40 -12.03
C LEU A 115 -10.54 -12.71 -13.39
N ALA A 116 -9.70 -11.71 -13.71
CA ALA A 116 -9.73 -11.04 -15.00
C ALA A 116 -9.38 -11.99 -16.16
N THR A 117 -8.48 -12.96 -15.94
CA THR A 117 -8.12 -13.96 -16.96
C THR A 117 -9.27 -14.93 -17.22
N PHE A 118 -9.97 -15.40 -16.19
CA PHE A 118 -11.13 -16.28 -16.37
C PHE A 118 -12.29 -15.56 -17.05
N LEU A 119 -12.63 -14.35 -16.60
CA LEU A 119 -13.68 -13.54 -17.23
C LEU A 119 -13.29 -13.11 -18.66
N GLY A 120 -12.02 -12.78 -18.87
CA GLY A 120 -11.48 -12.43 -20.18
C GLY A 120 -11.51 -13.61 -21.15
N ALA A 121 -11.13 -14.81 -20.71
CA ALA A 121 -11.21 -16.03 -21.51
C ALA A 121 -12.67 -16.38 -21.86
N PHE A 122 -13.60 -16.23 -20.90
CA PHE A 122 -15.03 -16.38 -21.16
C PHE A 122 -15.51 -15.43 -22.28
N LEU A 123 -15.21 -14.13 -22.16
CA LEU A 123 -15.61 -13.13 -23.17
C LEU A 123 -14.92 -13.36 -24.52
N TYR A 124 -13.62 -13.69 -24.51
CA TYR A 124 -12.88 -14.06 -25.72
C TYR A 124 -13.57 -15.23 -26.43
N SER A 125 -13.93 -16.27 -25.69
CA SER A 125 -14.59 -17.45 -26.26
C SER A 125 -15.98 -17.13 -26.79
N LEU A 126 -16.78 -16.34 -26.07
CA LEU A 126 -18.10 -15.91 -26.52
C LEU A 126 -18.02 -15.08 -27.81
N LEU A 127 -17.11 -14.10 -27.87
CA LEU A 127 -16.90 -13.28 -29.07
C LEU A 127 -16.36 -14.11 -30.23
N GLY A 128 -15.46 -15.07 -29.95
CA GLY A 128 -14.94 -16.00 -30.94
C GLY A 128 -16.03 -16.88 -31.55
N ILE A 129 -16.94 -17.42 -30.73
CA ILE A 129 -18.11 -18.20 -31.17
C ILE A 129 -19.01 -17.33 -32.04
N ILE A 130 -19.39 -16.12 -31.56
CA ILE A 130 -20.25 -15.20 -32.32
C ILE A 130 -19.63 -14.86 -33.68
N ALA A 131 -18.34 -14.58 -33.73
CA ALA A 131 -17.64 -14.23 -34.96
C ALA A 131 -17.50 -15.43 -35.92
N LEU A 132 -17.31 -16.66 -35.41
CA LEU A 132 -17.35 -17.88 -36.20
C LEU A 132 -18.75 -18.11 -36.78
N SER A 133 -19.80 -18.01 -35.96
CA SER A 133 -21.19 -18.18 -36.40
C SER A 133 -21.64 -17.10 -37.39
N ALA A 134 -21.11 -15.88 -37.29
CA ALA A 134 -21.36 -14.79 -38.24
C ALA A 134 -20.55 -14.91 -39.54
N GLY A 135 -19.69 -15.92 -39.68
CA GLY A 135 -18.86 -16.12 -40.88
C GLY A 135 -17.74 -15.08 -41.05
N LEU A 136 -17.28 -14.45 -39.96
CA LEU A 136 -16.22 -13.42 -40.02
C LEU A 136 -14.81 -14.02 -40.14
N TYR A 137 -14.67 -15.34 -40.00
CA TYR A 137 -13.40 -16.09 -40.08
C TYR A 137 -13.38 -17.01 -41.30
N ASP A 138 -12.57 -16.64 -42.30
CA ASP A 138 -12.23 -17.51 -43.42
C ASP A 138 -11.34 -18.68 -42.98
N SER A 139 -11.14 -19.70 -43.82
CA SER A 139 -10.40 -20.93 -43.47
C SER A 139 -8.99 -20.67 -42.90
N ASN A 140 -8.24 -19.71 -43.46
CA ASN A 140 -6.91 -19.33 -42.92
C ASN A 140 -7.01 -18.62 -41.57
N ALA A 141 -8.09 -17.87 -41.35
CA ALA A 141 -8.33 -17.12 -40.13
C ALA A 141 -8.69 -18.04 -38.95
N GLN A 142 -9.34 -19.17 -39.24
CA GLN A 142 -9.63 -20.22 -38.25
C GLN A 142 -8.37 -20.89 -37.71
N VAL A 143 -7.32 -21.05 -38.52
CA VAL A 143 -6.02 -21.58 -38.07
C VAL A 143 -5.38 -20.66 -37.03
N ILE A 144 -5.38 -19.36 -37.29
CA ILE A 144 -4.82 -18.36 -36.37
C ILE A 144 -5.64 -18.33 -35.09
N LEU A 145 -6.97 -18.37 -35.20
CA LEU A 145 -7.87 -18.48 -34.06
C LEU A 145 -7.60 -19.74 -33.23
N PHE A 146 -7.27 -20.88 -33.86
CA PHE A 146 -6.90 -22.11 -33.16
C PHE A 146 -5.66 -21.93 -32.28
N PHE A 147 -4.57 -21.42 -32.84
CA PHE A 147 -3.33 -21.21 -32.08
C PHE A 147 -3.50 -20.17 -30.97
N VAL A 148 -4.24 -19.08 -31.23
CA VAL A 148 -4.59 -18.10 -30.19
C VAL A 148 -5.43 -18.75 -29.09
N THR A 149 -6.39 -19.59 -29.45
CA THR A 149 -7.25 -20.30 -28.48
C THR A 149 -6.45 -21.29 -27.64
N ILE A 150 -5.47 -21.99 -28.20
CA ILE A 150 -4.53 -22.84 -27.45
C ILE A 150 -3.72 -21.98 -26.48
N ALA A 151 -3.20 -20.83 -26.92
CA ALA A 151 -2.43 -19.93 -26.07
C ALA A 151 -3.28 -19.38 -24.90
N VAL A 152 -4.53 -18.96 -25.17
CA VAL A 152 -5.50 -18.53 -24.15
C VAL A 152 -5.81 -19.68 -23.19
N THR A 153 -5.98 -20.90 -23.69
CA THR A 153 -6.22 -22.10 -22.85
C THR A 153 -5.04 -22.36 -21.92
N GLY A 154 -3.80 -22.31 -22.43
CA GLY A 154 -2.60 -22.44 -21.61
C GLY A 154 -2.50 -21.34 -20.54
N LEU A 155 -2.84 -20.10 -20.89
CA LEU A 155 -2.89 -18.98 -19.94
C LEU A 155 -3.92 -19.21 -18.82
N VAL A 156 -5.09 -19.74 -19.17
CA VAL A 156 -6.14 -20.11 -18.20
C VAL A 156 -5.64 -21.20 -17.25
N ILE A 157 -4.97 -22.23 -17.75
CA ILE A 157 -4.41 -23.32 -16.91
C ILE A 157 -3.39 -22.75 -15.92
N VAL A 158 -2.46 -21.90 -16.38
CA VAL A 158 -1.48 -21.25 -15.51
C VAL A 158 -2.17 -20.35 -14.48
N ALA A 159 -3.20 -19.59 -14.89
CA ALA A 159 -3.97 -18.77 -13.97
C ALA A 159 -4.69 -19.61 -12.91
N LEU A 160 -5.23 -20.77 -13.27
CA LEU A 160 -5.88 -21.70 -12.34
C LEU A 160 -4.88 -22.32 -11.36
N MET A 161 -3.71 -22.77 -11.82
CA MET A 161 -2.66 -23.26 -10.93
C MET A 161 -2.22 -22.19 -9.94
N ARG A 162 -2.03 -20.95 -10.41
CA ARG A 162 -1.70 -19.80 -9.56
C ARG A 162 -2.82 -19.50 -8.56
N TRP A 163 -4.08 -19.63 -8.98
CA TRP A 163 -5.24 -19.44 -8.11
C TRP A 163 -5.27 -20.44 -6.97
N ILE A 164 -5.10 -21.73 -7.27
CA ILE A 164 -5.09 -22.80 -6.26
C ILE A 164 -3.96 -22.57 -5.26
N GLY A 165 -2.76 -22.25 -5.73
CA GLY A 165 -1.63 -21.94 -4.85
C GLY A 165 -1.88 -20.69 -3.98
N HIS A 166 -2.51 -19.66 -4.56
CA HIS A 166 -2.85 -18.44 -3.83
C HIS A 166 -3.92 -18.68 -2.77
N LEU A 167 -4.88 -19.57 -3.06
CA LEU A 167 -6.03 -19.81 -2.20
C LEU A 167 -5.64 -20.35 -0.82
N MET A 168 -4.58 -21.17 -0.75
CA MET A 168 -4.13 -21.80 0.50
C MET A 168 -3.62 -20.81 1.56
N SER A 169 -3.29 -19.58 1.17
CA SER A 169 -2.82 -18.52 2.07
C SER A 169 -3.77 -17.33 2.16
N PHE A 170 -4.73 -17.23 1.25
CA PHE A 170 -5.65 -16.10 1.16
C PHE A 170 -6.63 -16.07 2.35
N GLY A 171 -6.85 -14.89 2.94
CA GLY A 171 -7.73 -14.72 4.10
C GLY A 171 -7.15 -15.15 5.47
N ARG A 172 -5.97 -15.80 5.52
CA ARG A 172 -5.30 -16.11 6.80
C ARG A 172 -4.73 -14.83 7.43
N MET A 173 -4.79 -14.76 8.76
CA MET A 173 -4.32 -13.59 9.50
C MET A 173 -2.85 -13.24 9.20
N GLY A 174 -1.99 -14.26 9.10
CA GLY A 174 -0.58 -14.10 8.72
C GLY A 174 -0.40 -13.37 7.38
N ASN A 175 -1.11 -13.79 6.33
CA ASN A 175 -1.03 -13.14 5.02
C ASN A 175 -1.55 -11.68 5.07
N THR A 176 -2.55 -11.39 5.89
CA THR A 176 -3.01 -10.00 6.09
C THR A 176 -1.91 -9.15 6.75
N LEU A 177 -1.30 -9.66 7.82
CA LEU A 177 -0.18 -9.00 8.49
C LEU A 177 1.02 -8.79 7.58
N ASP A 178 1.40 -9.80 6.79
CA ASP A 178 2.55 -9.72 5.88
C ASP A 178 2.32 -8.67 4.77
N ARG A 179 1.08 -8.50 4.31
CA ARG A 179 0.71 -7.46 3.33
C ARG A 179 0.78 -6.06 3.92
N VAL A 180 0.26 -5.87 5.14
CA VAL A 180 0.36 -4.59 5.83
C VAL A 180 1.83 -4.26 6.13
N GLU A 181 2.61 -5.24 6.59
CA GLU A 181 4.06 -5.10 6.81
C GLU A 181 4.80 -4.72 5.52
N LEU A 182 4.50 -5.37 4.39
CA LEU A 182 5.10 -5.03 3.11
C LEU A 182 4.71 -3.62 2.64
N ALA A 183 3.45 -3.23 2.81
CA ALA A 183 2.97 -1.88 2.48
C ALA A 183 3.69 -0.82 3.33
N ALA A 184 3.79 -1.05 4.64
CA ALA A 184 4.51 -0.22 5.60
C ALA A 184 6.00 -0.12 5.24
N LYS A 185 6.65 -1.25 4.96
CA LYS A 185 8.07 -1.32 4.57
C LYS A 185 8.35 -0.50 3.32
N ASN A 186 7.48 -0.58 2.31
CA ASN A 186 7.62 0.20 1.09
C ASN A 186 7.44 1.72 1.33
N ALA A 187 6.50 2.10 2.20
CA ALA A 187 6.26 3.51 2.56
C ALA A 187 7.43 4.09 3.37
N LEU A 188 7.89 3.35 4.38
CA LEU A 188 9.09 3.69 5.16
C LEU A 188 10.33 3.73 4.29
N GLY A 189 10.49 2.79 3.35
CA GLY A 189 11.58 2.79 2.38
C GLY A 189 11.63 4.08 1.55
N ARG A 190 10.48 4.51 0.99
CA ARG A 190 10.39 5.78 0.26
C ARG A 190 10.71 6.99 1.15
N TRP A 191 10.18 6.99 2.37
CA TRP A 191 10.46 8.06 3.34
C TRP A 191 11.95 8.13 3.71
N ARG A 192 12.64 7.00 3.84
CA ARG A 192 14.08 6.97 4.14
C ARG A 192 14.93 7.47 2.98
N THR A 193 14.55 7.15 1.75
CA THR A 193 15.29 7.62 0.56
C THR A 193 15.08 9.10 0.29
N ALA A 194 13.93 9.65 0.68
CA ALA A 194 13.57 11.06 0.47
C ALA A 194 12.84 11.58 1.73
N PRO A 195 13.57 11.77 2.84
CA PRO A 195 12.97 12.30 4.06
C PRO A 195 12.41 13.69 3.78
N ASN A 196 11.36 14.07 4.52
CA ASN A 196 10.71 15.37 4.35
C ASN A 196 10.25 15.63 2.90
N LEU A 197 9.84 14.56 2.19
CA LEU A 197 9.45 14.59 0.77
C LEU A 197 10.53 15.14 -0.17
N GLY A 198 11.81 15.11 0.24
CA GLY A 198 12.94 15.65 -0.51
C GLY A 198 13.14 17.17 -0.35
N GLY A 199 12.41 17.82 0.54
CA GLY A 199 12.59 19.22 0.90
C GLY A 199 13.43 19.43 2.17
N HIS A 200 13.60 20.70 2.55
CA HIS A 200 14.22 21.07 3.81
C HIS A 200 13.36 20.67 5.01
N PRO A 201 13.95 20.16 6.10
CA PRO A 201 13.21 19.99 7.33
C PRO A 201 12.82 21.34 7.94
N ILE A 202 11.56 21.49 8.35
CA ILE A 202 11.15 22.60 9.20
C ILE A 202 11.76 22.36 10.59
N ASN A 203 12.69 23.23 10.99
CA ASN A 203 13.28 23.25 12.33
C ASN A 203 12.71 24.47 13.08
N GLY A 204 11.85 24.24 14.08
CA GLY A 204 11.18 25.32 14.82
C GLY A 204 9.92 25.85 14.14
N ASP A 205 9.56 27.09 14.43
CA ASP A 205 8.32 27.71 13.94
C ASP A 205 8.42 28.12 12.47
N VAL A 206 7.30 27.96 11.75
CA VAL A 206 7.16 28.50 10.39
C VAL A 206 7.24 30.03 10.48
N PRO A 207 8.00 30.71 9.59
CA PRO A 207 8.08 32.17 9.60
C PRO A 207 6.70 32.85 9.60
N ALA A 208 6.57 33.98 10.27
CA ALA A 208 5.35 34.77 10.25
C ALA A 208 5.19 35.52 8.91
N GLY A 209 3.94 35.83 8.52
CA GLY A 209 3.65 36.67 7.36
C GLY A 209 3.55 35.96 6.01
N GLY A 210 3.51 34.62 6.00
CA GLY A 210 3.28 33.84 4.79
C GLY A 210 1.84 33.90 4.32
N SER A 211 1.63 33.87 3.00
CA SER A 211 0.29 33.72 2.42
C SER A 211 -0.13 32.25 2.49
N GLU A 212 -1.16 31.94 3.26
CA GLU A 212 -1.70 30.59 3.37
C GLU A 212 -2.45 30.16 2.11
N VAL A 213 -2.26 28.90 1.71
CA VAL A 213 -3.05 28.25 0.66
C VAL A 213 -4.01 27.26 1.30
N LEU A 214 -5.29 27.59 1.27
CA LEU A 214 -6.33 26.85 2.00
C LEU A 214 -6.87 25.66 1.20
N ALA A 215 -7.26 24.61 1.92
CA ALA A 215 -7.92 23.43 1.37
C ALA A 215 -9.34 23.74 0.90
N LYS A 216 -9.67 23.32 -0.34
CA LYS A 216 -11.01 23.45 -0.93
C LYS A 216 -12.01 22.38 -0.48
N LYS A 217 -11.52 21.30 0.14
CA LYS A 217 -12.35 20.19 0.63
C LYS A 217 -11.70 19.52 1.82
N SER A 218 -12.52 18.88 2.65
CA SER A 218 -12.05 18.12 3.81
C SER A 218 -11.63 16.70 3.42
N GLY A 219 -10.62 16.17 4.10
CA GLY A 219 -10.14 14.80 3.93
C GLY A 219 -8.68 14.62 4.34
N TYR A 220 -8.08 13.52 3.93
CA TYR A 220 -6.66 13.24 4.12
C TYR A 220 -5.86 13.70 2.90
N VAL A 221 -4.73 14.37 3.15
CA VAL A 221 -3.72 14.59 2.11
C VAL A 221 -3.18 13.21 1.71
N GLN A 222 -3.37 12.83 0.46
CA GLN A 222 -2.93 11.53 -0.08
C GLN A 222 -1.62 11.64 -0.85
N HIS A 223 -1.37 12.78 -1.50
CA HIS A 223 -0.16 13.00 -2.29
C HIS A 223 0.12 14.51 -2.42
N VAL A 224 1.39 14.87 -2.42
CA VAL A 224 1.88 16.24 -2.63
C VAL A 224 2.83 16.21 -3.82
N ASP A 225 2.47 16.90 -4.90
CA ASP A 225 3.28 16.97 -6.13
C ASP A 225 4.45 17.96 -5.93
N MET A 226 5.48 17.49 -5.22
CA MET A 226 6.67 18.29 -4.90
C MET A 226 7.38 18.88 -6.13
N PRO A 227 7.55 18.16 -7.27
CA PRO A 227 8.13 18.75 -8.47
C PRO A 227 7.35 19.96 -8.97
N SER A 228 6.02 19.87 -9.01
CA SER A 228 5.18 20.98 -9.46
C SER A 228 5.23 22.17 -8.51
N LEU A 229 5.25 21.92 -7.19
CA LEU A 229 5.38 22.97 -6.18
C LEU A 229 6.74 23.66 -6.24
N ASN A 230 7.83 22.90 -6.28
CA ASN A 230 9.18 23.45 -6.36
C ASN A 230 9.39 24.25 -7.63
N GLY A 231 8.95 23.72 -8.79
CA GLY A 231 9.05 24.45 -10.06
C GLY A 231 8.18 25.70 -10.13
N LEU A 232 7.10 25.79 -9.34
CA LEU A 232 6.36 27.06 -9.17
C LEU A 232 7.13 28.03 -8.29
N ALA A 233 7.64 27.55 -7.16
CA ALA A 233 8.38 28.34 -6.20
C ALA A 233 9.67 28.94 -6.79
N GLU A 234 10.40 28.18 -7.62
CA GLU A 234 11.60 28.66 -8.33
C GLU A 234 11.28 29.80 -9.31
N ARG A 235 10.17 29.71 -10.04
CA ARG A 235 9.75 30.76 -10.99
C ARG A 235 9.34 32.05 -10.30
N THR A 236 8.73 31.95 -9.12
CA THR A 236 8.19 33.11 -8.38
C THR A 236 9.14 33.63 -7.30
N GLY A 237 10.29 32.98 -7.10
CA GLY A 237 11.22 33.30 -6.01
C GLY A 237 10.65 33.01 -4.61
N ALA A 238 9.62 32.17 -4.53
CA ALA A 238 8.91 31.88 -3.29
C ALA A 238 9.52 30.69 -2.53
N GLN A 239 9.24 30.64 -1.23
CA GLN A 239 9.55 29.49 -0.37
C GLN A 239 8.22 28.91 0.14
N ILE A 240 8.02 27.60 -0.01
CA ILE A 240 6.76 26.94 0.34
C ILE A 240 6.97 26.05 1.56
N PHE A 241 6.24 26.35 2.63
CA PHE A 241 6.23 25.58 3.88
C PHE A 241 4.99 24.70 3.93
N ILE A 242 5.17 23.39 3.81
CA ILE A 242 4.08 22.41 3.88
C ILE A 242 3.57 22.34 5.32
N ASP A 243 2.27 22.52 5.51
CA ASP A 243 1.63 22.34 6.82
C ASP A 243 1.11 20.90 6.98
N ARG A 244 0.48 20.37 5.92
CA ARG A 244 -0.13 19.03 5.92
C ARG A 244 0.61 18.07 5.01
N ARG A 245 1.32 17.11 5.62
CA ARG A 245 1.97 15.98 4.94
C ARG A 245 0.94 14.93 4.49
N PRO A 246 1.28 14.04 3.53
CA PRO A 246 0.50 12.85 3.27
C PRO A 246 0.19 12.08 4.57
N GLY A 247 -1.07 11.71 4.74
CA GLY A 247 -1.60 11.13 5.98
C GLY A 247 -2.27 12.12 6.93
N GLY A 248 -1.97 13.42 6.81
CA GLY A 248 -2.57 14.48 7.61
C GLY A 248 -4.01 14.76 7.18
N PHE A 249 -4.91 14.88 8.16
CA PHE A 249 -6.27 15.36 7.91
C PHE A 249 -6.27 16.88 7.76
N VAL A 250 -7.05 17.37 6.80
CA VAL A 250 -7.28 18.80 6.57
C VAL A 250 -8.78 19.03 6.40
N ALA A 251 -9.30 20.04 7.08
CA ALA A 251 -10.67 20.51 6.88
C ALA A 251 -10.71 21.61 5.80
N THR A 252 -11.88 21.77 5.17
CA THR A 252 -12.13 22.89 4.25
C THR A 252 -11.82 24.21 4.95
N GLY A 253 -11.03 25.07 4.31
CA GLY A 253 -10.59 26.34 4.87
C GLY A 253 -9.34 26.28 5.77
N GLN A 254 -8.80 25.09 6.08
CA GLN A 254 -7.50 24.99 6.76
C GLN A 254 -6.34 25.09 5.77
N ALA A 255 -5.19 25.58 6.23
CA ALA A 255 -3.99 25.68 5.43
C ALA A 255 -3.45 24.30 4.99
N LEU A 256 -3.04 24.20 3.73
CA LEU A 256 -2.26 23.09 3.19
C LEU A 256 -0.76 23.38 3.28
N CYS A 257 -0.41 24.63 3.02
CA CYS A 257 0.93 25.20 3.09
C CYS A 257 0.85 26.72 3.25
N SER A 258 1.97 27.33 3.64
CA SER A 258 2.17 28.78 3.57
C SER A 258 3.27 29.12 2.57
N VAL A 259 3.12 30.25 1.87
CA VAL A 259 4.07 30.73 0.86
C VAL A 259 4.68 32.04 1.31
N HIS A 260 6.01 32.11 1.22
CA HIS A 260 6.84 33.21 1.69
C HIS A 260 7.70 33.78 0.57
N GLY A 261 8.09 35.05 0.70
CA GLY A 261 9.01 35.71 -0.24
C GLY A 261 8.40 36.16 -1.57
N SER A 262 7.11 35.88 -1.81
CA SER A 262 6.41 36.30 -3.02
C SER A 262 4.91 36.45 -2.78
N GLN A 263 4.27 37.38 -3.51
CA GLN A 263 2.83 37.55 -3.46
C GLN A 263 2.18 36.61 -4.48
N LEU A 264 1.31 35.72 -4.00
CA LEU A 264 0.63 34.75 -4.86
C LEU A 264 -0.48 35.41 -5.67
N GLU A 265 -0.40 35.29 -6.99
CA GLU A 265 -1.53 35.52 -7.88
C GLU A 265 -2.59 34.42 -7.71
N ALA A 266 -3.80 34.66 -8.23
CA ALA A 266 -4.92 33.72 -8.11
C ALA A 266 -4.62 32.37 -8.80
N ASP A 267 -3.95 32.41 -9.96
CA ASP A 267 -3.60 31.22 -10.72
C ASP A 267 -2.49 30.40 -10.02
N ASP A 268 -1.50 31.06 -9.43
CA ASP A 268 -0.47 30.37 -8.64
C ASP A 268 -1.07 29.67 -7.43
N ARG A 269 -1.99 30.33 -6.72
CA ARG A 269 -2.73 29.72 -5.60
C ARG A 269 -3.53 28.51 -6.06
N ALA A 270 -4.19 28.58 -7.21
CA ALA A 270 -4.94 27.45 -7.77
C ALA A 270 -4.02 26.28 -8.16
N ASN A 271 -2.84 26.58 -8.73
CA ASN A 271 -1.84 25.58 -9.09
C ASN A 271 -1.25 24.88 -7.86
N ILE A 272 -0.93 25.64 -6.81
CA ILE A 272 -0.49 25.07 -5.53
C ILE A 272 -1.57 24.17 -4.95
N GLN A 273 -2.83 24.62 -4.89
CA GLN A 273 -3.95 23.79 -4.44
C GLN A 273 -4.08 22.51 -5.27
N ALA A 274 -3.88 22.58 -6.58
CA ALA A 274 -3.98 21.45 -7.48
C ALA A 274 -2.84 20.42 -7.31
N ALA A 275 -1.71 20.81 -6.71
CA ALA A 275 -0.60 19.92 -6.37
C ALA A 275 -0.91 19.01 -5.16
N PHE A 276 -1.88 19.38 -4.32
CA PHE A 276 -2.35 18.54 -3.22
C PHE A 276 -3.51 17.64 -3.68
N SER A 277 -3.33 16.33 -3.56
CA SER A 277 -4.42 15.38 -3.74
C SER A 277 -5.02 15.05 -2.38
N ILE A 278 -6.29 15.43 -2.17
CA ILE A 278 -7.05 15.16 -0.94
C ILE A 278 -8.09 14.07 -1.23
N GLY A 279 -8.21 13.07 -0.37
CA GLY A 279 -9.19 11.99 -0.46
C GLY A 279 -9.84 11.67 0.88
N THR A 280 -10.82 10.75 0.88
CA THR A 280 -11.59 10.39 2.09
C THR A 280 -10.83 9.46 3.03
N GLU A 281 -9.79 8.78 2.53
CA GLU A 281 -9.00 7.80 3.27
C GLU A 281 -7.50 8.06 3.09
N ARG A 282 -6.70 7.58 4.05
CA ARG A 282 -5.23 7.58 3.95
C ARG A 282 -4.76 6.53 2.93
N VAL A 283 -3.59 6.77 2.33
CA VAL A 283 -2.99 5.87 1.33
C VAL A 283 -1.65 5.38 1.83
N PHE A 284 -1.46 4.06 1.89
CA PHE A 284 -0.21 3.45 2.36
C PHE A 284 1.01 3.91 1.56
N GLU A 285 0.87 4.16 0.25
CA GLU A 285 2.01 4.45 -0.60
C GLU A 285 2.75 5.74 -0.18
N GLU A 286 2.06 6.77 0.30
CA GLU A 286 2.66 8.09 0.56
C GLU A 286 2.82 8.38 2.06
N ASP A 287 2.30 7.50 2.91
CA ASP A 287 2.19 7.72 4.34
C ASP A 287 2.99 6.67 5.13
N PRO A 288 4.20 7.02 5.61
CA PRO A 288 5.06 6.08 6.34
C PRO A 288 4.50 5.67 7.72
N ARG A 289 3.56 6.44 8.29
CA ARG A 289 2.96 6.14 9.61
C ARG A 289 1.76 5.20 9.47
N PHE A 290 1.04 5.23 8.36
CA PHE A 290 -0.24 4.54 8.24
C PHE A 290 -0.13 3.02 8.35
N GLY A 291 0.93 2.42 7.80
CA GLY A 291 1.18 0.99 7.93
C GLY A 291 1.35 0.54 9.38
N LEU A 292 2.05 1.35 10.19
CA LEU A 292 2.25 1.11 11.61
C LEU A 292 0.93 1.21 12.39
N ILE A 293 0.12 2.23 12.08
CA ILE A 293 -1.20 2.41 12.68
C ILE A 293 -2.11 1.22 12.38
N VAL A 294 -2.15 0.76 11.13
CA VAL A 294 -3.01 -0.39 10.75
C VAL A 294 -2.54 -1.68 11.44
N LEU A 295 -1.23 -1.89 11.59
CA LEU A 295 -0.69 -2.98 12.41
C LEU A 295 -1.14 -2.85 13.87
N SER A 296 -1.04 -1.66 14.46
CA SER A 296 -1.50 -1.40 15.83
C SER A 296 -3.00 -1.63 15.99
N GLU A 297 -3.82 -1.19 15.03
CA GLU A 297 -5.27 -1.42 15.05
C GLU A 297 -5.59 -2.91 15.03
N ILE A 298 -4.85 -3.69 14.25
CA ILE A 298 -4.97 -5.15 14.21
C ILE A 298 -4.63 -5.77 15.57
N ALA A 299 -3.52 -5.36 16.19
CA ALA A 299 -3.14 -5.84 17.52
C ALA A 299 -4.20 -5.48 18.58
N SER A 300 -4.65 -4.23 18.60
CA SER A 300 -5.75 -3.78 19.47
C SER A 300 -7.03 -4.59 19.27
N ARG A 301 -7.39 -4.93 18.02
CA ARG A 301 -8.54 -5.78 17.73
C ARG A 301 -8.34 -7.20 18.26
N ALA A 302 -7.14 -7.77 18.08
CA ALA A 302 -6.80 -9.09 18.59
C ALA A 302 -6.86 -9.18 20.12
N LEU A 303 -6.45 -8.10 20.81
CA LEU A 303 -6.50 -7.99 22.27
C LEU A 303 -7.91 -7.69 22.82
N SER A 304 -8.85 -7.33 21.96
CA SER A 304 -10.22 -7.03 22.42
C SER A 304 -10.87 -8.26 23.08
N PRO A 305 -11.77 -8.07 24.07
CA PRO A 305 -12.44 -9.19 24.74
C PRO A 305 -13.20 -10.15 23.81
N ALA A 306 -13.59 -9.67 22.62
CA ALA A 306 -14.30 -10.47 21.63
C ALA A 306 -13.40 -11.44 20.85
N VAL A 307 -12.09 -11.17 20.75
CA VAL A 307 -11.13 -11.99 19.98
C VAL A 307 -10.17 -12.71 20.92
N ASN A 308 -9.61 -12.01 21.90
CA ASN A 308 -8.71 -12.53 22.94
C ASN A 308 -7.53 -13.37 22.39
N ASP A 309 -6.82 -12.82 21.40
CA ASP A 309 -5.65 -13.44 20.76
C ASP A 309 -4.37 -12.60 21.00
N PRO A 310 -3.71 -12.75 22.17
CA PRO A 310 -2.45 -12.06 22.46
C PRO A 310 -1.30 -12.49 21.53
N GLY A 311 -1.36 -13.70 20.94
CA GLY A 311 -0.36 -14.21 20.01
C GLY A 311 -0.25 -13.33 18.76
N THR A 312 -1.39 -12.89 18.21
CA THR A 312 -1.41 -11.95 17.09
C THR A 312 -0.81 -10.60 17.47
N ALA A 313 -1.09 -10.06 18.66
CA ALA A 313 -0.51 -8.80 19.12
C ALA A 313 1.02 -8.89 19.29
N ILE A 314 1.53 -9.98 19.88
CA ILE A 314 2.97 -10.26 19.99
C ILE A 314 3.63 -10.34 18.61
N SER A 315 2.95 -10.95 17.65
CA SER A 315 3.39 -11.07 16.25
C SER A 315 3.44 -9.71 15.55
N VAL A 316 2.50 -8.81 15.85
CA VAL A 316 2.49 -7.41 15.39
C VAL A 316 3.64 -6.61 16.00
N ILE A 317 3.87 -6.71 17.32
CA ILE A 317 4.98 -6.01 17.98
C ILE A 317 6.31 -6.39 17.30
N GLY A 318 6.51 -7.67 16.99
CA GLY A 318 7.70 -8.12 16.26
C GLY A 318 7.84 -7.52 14.86
N ARG A 319 6.72 -7.27 14.15
CA ARG A 319 6.70 -6.60 12.84
C ARG A 319 7.07 -5.13 12.95
N ILE A 320 6.51 -4.44 13.93
CA ILE A 320 6.81 -3.03 14.19
C ILE A 320 8.30 -2.86 14.48
N VAL A 321 8.90 -3.73 15.30
CA VAL A 321 10.34 -3.72 15.54
C VAL A 321 11.11 -3.86 14.22
N ARG A 322 10.82 -4.88 13.40
CA ARG A 322 11.50 -5.05 12.10
C ARG A 322 11.37 -3.85 11.17
N LEU A 323 10.21 -3.19 11.16
CA LEU A 323 9.95 -2.02 10.32
C LEU A 323 10.73 -0.80 10.78
N LEU A 324 10.85 -0.61 12.10
CA LEU A 324 11.52 0.54 12.71
C LEU A 324 13.03 0.31 12.95
N SER A 325 13.50 -0.93 12.93
CA SER A 325 14.93 -1.27 13.07
C SER A 325 15.79 -0.81 11.89
N ASP A 326 15.19 -0.55 10.73
CA ASP A 326 15.88 0.01 9.56
C ASP A 326 15.69 1.53 9.53
N TRP A 327 16.10 2.20 10.61
CA TRP A 327 15.95 3.65 10.81
C TRP A 327 17.03 4.42 10.05
N PRO A 328 16.71 5.58 9.42
CA PRO A 328 17.71 6.35 8.70
C PRO A 328 18.74 6.95 9.67
N ASN A 329 20.02 6.89 9.30
CA ASN A 329 21.08 7.60 10.01
C ASN A 329 20.95 9.11 9.79
N HIS A 330 21.53 9.92 10.69
CA HIS A 330 21.57 11.38 10.62
C HIS A 330 22.48 11.95 9.50
N GLU A 331 22.79 11.18 8.46
CA GLU A 331 23.46 11.74 7.28
C GLU A 331 22.60 12.85 6.67
N THR A 332 23.24 13.91 6.17
CA THR A 332 22.54 15.03 5.55
C THR A 332 21.82 14.55 4.31
N PRO A 333 20.47 14.54 4.29
CA PRO A 333 19.74 14.03 3.15
C PRO A 333 19.94 14.96 1.95
N GLU A 334 20.04 14.37 0.76
CA GLU A 334 20.07 15.13 -0.49
C GLU A 334 18.76 15.91 -0.64
N ILE A 335 18.87 17.24 -0.78
CA ILE A 335 17.71 18.12 -0.98
C ILE A 335 17.39 18.15 -2.47
N CYS A 336 16.31 17.47 -2.85
CA CYS A 336 15.80 17.44 -4.22
C CYS A 336 14.95 18.66 -4.57
N PHE A 337 14.32 19.29 -3.57
CA PHE A 337 13.38 20.39 -3.74
C PHE A 337 13.78 21.58 -2.84
N PRO A 338 14.72 22.43 -3.29
CA PRO A 338 15.33 23.46 -2.45
C PRO A 338 14.38 24.60 -2.04
N GLN A 339 13.26 24.79 -2.73
CA GLN A 339 12.27 25.82 -2.36
C GLN A 339 11.21 25.31 -1.36
N MET A 340 11.32 24.05 -0.94
CA MET A 340 10.29 23.37 -0.16
C MET A 340 10.77 23.11 1.26
N HIS A 341 9.92 23.43 2.24
CA HIS A 341 10.12 23.12 3.65
C HIS A 341 9.01 22.20 4.13
N VAL A 342 9.36 21.10 4.78
CA VAL A 342 8.42 20.04 5.17
C VAL A 342 8.66 19.63 6.63
N PRO A 343 7.59 19.44 7.44
CA PRO A 343 7.72 19.01 8.83
C PRO A 343 8.43 17.66 8.92
N ARG A 344 9.27 17.44 9.92
CA ARG A 344 9.86 16.12 10.18
C ARG A 344 8.80 15.14 10.69
N ILE A 345 9.02 13.84 10.49
CA ILE A 345 8.35 12.82 11.31
C ILE A 345 9.34 12.44 12.39
N LEU A 346 8.91 12.54 13.64
CA LEU A 346 9.74 12.19 14.79
C LEU A 346 9.64 10.69 15.08
N ALA A 347 10.66 10.13 15.72
CA ALA A 347 10.60 8.75 16.21
C ALA A 347 9.47 8.55 17.22
N GLU A 348 9.23 9.54 18.08
CA GLU A 348 8.12 9.55 19.04
C GLU A 348 6.76 9.39 18.37
N ASP A 349 6.51 10.13 17.28
CA ASP A 349 5.29 10.03 16.49
C ASP A 349 5.04 8.59 16.01
N MET A 350 6.08 7.93 15.50
CA MET A 350 5.97 6.56 14.99
C MET A 350 5.78 5.55 16.11
N LEU A 351 6.51 5.69 17.22
CA LEU A 351 6.36 4.80 18.38
C LEU A 351 4.99 4.92 19.03
N VAL A 352 4.50 6.14 19.22
CA VAL A 352 3.18 6.40 19.80
C VAL A 352 2.09 5.80 18.92
N ASP A 353 2.13 6.06 17.61
CA ASP A 353 1.17 5.50 16.66
C ASP A 353 1.19 3.96 16.60
N ALA A 354 2.37 3.36 16.72
CA ALA A 354 2.56 1.93 16.52
C ALA A 354 2.32 1.09 17.79
N LEU A 355 2.70 1.59 18.96
CA LEU A 355 2.81 0.78 20.18
C LEU A 355 1.96 1.30 21.34
N ARG A 356 1.58 2.59 21.40
CA ARG A 356 0.74 3.09 22.50
C ARG A 356 -0.65 2.45 22.54
N PRO A 357 -1.36 2.20 21.42
CA PRO A 357 -2.64 1.49 21.48
C PRO A 357 -2.48 0.04 21.96
N VAL A 358 -1.42 -0.65 21.53
CA VAL A 358 -1.11 -2.02 21.99
C VAL A 358 -0.79 -2.04 23.48
N ALA A 359 -0.03 -1.05 23.98
CA ALA A 359 0.27 -0.89 25.40
C ALA A 359 -0.98 -0.67 26.25
N ARG A 360 -1.96 0.07 25.71
CA ARG A 360 -3.25 0.33 26.37
C ARG A 360 -4.14 -0.91 26.38
N ASP A 361 -4.31 -1.54 25.23
CA ASP A 361 -5.29 -2.61 25.06
C ASP A 361 -4.78 -3.98 25.56
N GLY A 362 -3.47 -4.14 25.74
CA GLY A 362 -2.86 -5.34 26.32
C GLY A 362 -2.28 -5.09 27.72
N ALA A 363 -2.79 -4.10 28.45
CA ALA A 363 -2.27 -3.71 29.77
C ALA A 363 -2.37 -4.85 30.81
N ASP A 364 -3.42 -5.65 30.75
CA ASP A 364 -3.71 -6.79 31.62
C ASP A 364 -3.10 -8.12 31.10
N ASN A 365 -2.35 -8.09 29.99
CA ASN A 365 -1.73 -9.29 29.43
C ASN A 365 -0.20 -9.24 29.61
N ILE A 366 0.31 -10.08 30.51
CA ILE A 366 1.73 -10.11 30.85
C ILE A 366 2.63 -10.48 29.66
N GLU A 367 2.22 -11.43 28.81
CA GLU A 367 3.03 -11.85 27.66
C GLU A 367 3.21 -10.71 26.64
N VAL A 368 2.15 -9.92 26.43
CA VAL A 368 2.16 -8.74 25.57
C VAL A 368 3.01 -7.63 26.18
N GLN A 369 2.87 -7.36 27.48
CA GLN A 369 3.69 -6.34 28.17
C GLN A 369 5.18 -6.70 28.15
N VAL A 370 5.54 -7.94 28.45
CA VAL A 370 6.93 -8.43 28.36
C VAL A 370 7.46 -8.25 26.94
N ARG A 371 6.67 -8.58 25.92
CA ARG A 371 7.09 -8.41 24.52
C ARG A 371 7.27 -6.94 24.15
N LEU A 372 6.37 -6.07 24.60
CA LEU A 372 6.39 -4.63 24.37
C LEU A 372 7.64 -4.00 24.99
N GLN A 373 7.95 -4.31 26.25
CA GLN A 373 9.14 -3.76 26.93
C GLN A 373 10.43 -4.18 26.21
N LYS A 374 10.54 -5.45 25.81
CA LYS A 374 11.69 -5.95 25.03
C LYS A 374 11.78 -5.29 23.65
N ALA A 375 10.65 -5.01 23.01
CA ALA A 375 10.60 -4.33 21.73
C ALA A 375 11.09 -2.88 21.82
N LEU A 376 10.63 -2.13 22.82
CA LEU A 376 11.07 -0.76 23.08
C LEU A 376 12.57 -0.70 23.42
N ALA A 377 13.06 -1.63 24.24
CA ALA A 377 14.50 -1.76 24.53
C ALA A 377 15.34 -2.01 23.27
N SER A 378 14.83 -2.85 22.36
CA SER A 378 15.50 -3.15 21.09
C SER A 378 15.54 -1.94 20.15
N LEU A 379 14.46 -1.16 20.08
CA LEU A 379 14.38 0.02 19.22
C LEU A 379 15.29 1.14 19.72
N ARG A 380 15.36 1.36 21.04
CA ARG A 380 16.35 2.27 21.65
C ARG A 380 17.76 1.97 21.15
N ASN A 381 18.17 0.71 21.17
CA ASN A 381 19.54 0.34 20.79
C ASN A 381 19.79 0.44 19.27
N THR A 382 18.75 0.60 18.46
CA THR A 382 18.88 0.68 16.99
C THR A 382 19.34 2.08 16.56
N ALA A 383 18.70 3.13 17.06
CA ALA A 383 19.09 4.53 16.83
C ALA A 383 18.89 5.32 18.12
N PRO A 384 19.88 5.29 19.05
CA PRO A 384 19.74 5.88 20.39
C PRO A 384 19.34 7.35 20.38
N ASP A 385 19.94 8.14 19.49
CA ASP A 385 19.70 9.60 19.37
C ASP A 385 18.23 9.94 19.10
N ASP A 386 17.49 9.06 18.42
CA ASP A 386 16.08 9.25 18.07
C ASP A 386 15.13 8.47 18.99
N PHE A 387 15.48 7.26 19.40
CA PHE A 387 14.58 6.33 20.08
C PHE A 387 14.73 6.28 21.60
N GLU A 388 15.85 6.71 22.19
CA GLU A 388 16.09 6.51 23.63
C GLU A 388 15.02 7.16 24.50
N ASP A 389 14.85 8.47 24.41
CA ASP A 389 13.87 9.17 25.24
C ASP A 389 12.42 8.76 24.92
N PRO A 390 11.99 8.69 23.65
CA PRO A 390 10.60 8.31 23.34
C PRO A 390 10.28 6.86 23.71
N ALA A 391 11.22 5.92 23.55
CA ALA A 391 11.01 4.52 23.94
C ALA A 391 10.94 4.39 25.45
N ALA A 392 11.79 5.10 26.21
CA ALA A 392 11.75 5.11 27.66
C ALA A 392 10.43 5.69 28.19
N ARG A 393 9.96 6.83 27.65
CA ARG A 393 8.66 7.40 28.01
C ARG A 393 7.51 6.41 27.78
N LEU A 394 7.47 5.79 26.60
CA LEU A 394 6.40 4.84 26.27
C LEU A 394 6.48 3.56 27.11
N ALA A 395 7.68 3.10 27.46
CA ALA A 395 7.90 1.97 28.36
C ALA A 395 7.36 2.27 29.76
N CYS A 396 7.65 3.46 30.32
CA CYS A 396 7.09 3.91 31.59
C CYS A 396 5.56 4.02 31.54
N GLU A 397 5.00 4.63 30.50
CA GLU A 397 3.54 4.71 30.34
C GLU A 397 2.90 3.30 30.28
N ALA A 398 3.56 2.33 29.63
CA ALA A 398 3.06 0.96 29.55
C ALA A 398 3.08 0.26 30.92
N LEU A 399 4.14 0.43 31.71
CA LEU A 399 4.22 -0.06 33.09
C LEU A 399 3.10 0.49 33.97
N GLU A 400 2.86 1.81 33.90
CA GLU A 400 1.79 2.44 34.67
C GLU A 400 0.42 1.88 34.31
N ARG A 401 0.17 1.62 33.02
CA ARG A 401 -1.08 0.99 32.56
C ARG A 401 -1.20 -0.45 33.07
N ALA A 402 -0.13 -1.23 33.01
CA ALA A 402 -0.10 -2.61 33.47
C ALA A 402 -0.38 -2.72 34.99
N ASN A 403 0.23 -1.82 35.78
CA ASN A 403 -0.03 -1.71 37.22
C ASN A 403 -1.50 -1.37 37.51
N ARG A 404 -2.08 -0.41 36.76
CA ARG A 404 -3.50 -0.04 36.92
C ARG A 404 -4.47 -1.12 36.43
N ALA A 405 -4.04 -1.97 35.50
CA ALA A 405 -4.85 -3.07 34.99
C ALA A 405 -4.96 -4.25 35.97
N GLY A 406 -4.17 -4.26 37.04
CA GLY A 406 -4.28 -5.23 38.12
C GLY A 406 -3.56 -6.56 37.86
N LEU A 407 -2.43 -6.52 37.13
CA LEU A 407 -1.55 -7.69 37.04
C LEU A 407 -1.08 -8.14 38.44
N PRO A 408 -0.87 -9.45 38.67
CA PRO A 408 -0.31 -9.95 39.93
C PRO A 408 1.03 -9.30 40.29
N ASP A 409 1.27 -9.06 41.58
CA ASP A 409 2.50 -8.40 42.07
C ASP A 409 3.79 -9.11 41.61
N SER A 410 3.77 -10.44 41.50
CA SER A 410 4.91 -11.21 40.99
C SER A 410 5.22 -10.90 39.52
N GLU A 411 4.18 -10.78 38.68
CA GLU A 411 4.32 -10.45 37.27
C GLU A 411 4.72 -8.99 37.05
N LEU A 412 4.19 -8.08 37.87
CA LEU A 412 4.62 -6.69 37.89
C LEU A 412 6.10 -6.56 38.24
N THR A 413 6.58 -7.34 39.23
CA THR A 413 8.00 -7.35 39.62
C THR A 413 8.88 -7.77 38.44
N ASP A 414 8.55 -8.88 37.77
CA ASP A 414 9.29 -9.32 36.57
C ASP A 414 9.27 -8.27 35.46
N LEU A 415 8.11 -7.62 35.24
CA LEU A 415 7.96 -6.59 34.23
C LEU A 415 8.79 -5.34 34.57
N TYR A 416 8.85 -4.96 35.84
CA TYR A 416 9.67 -3.85 36.35
C TYR A 416 11.16 -4.08 36.16
N ASP A 417 11.63 -5.33 36.31
CA ASP A 417 13.02 -5.71 36.06
C ASP A 417 13.35 -5.67 34.57
N ILE A 418 12.46 -6.18 33.73
CA ILE A 418 12.62 -6.13 32.27
C ILE A 418 12.66 -4.69 31.77
N ALA A 419 11.89 -3.78 32.39
CA ALA A 419 11.81 -2.38 32.02
C ALA A 419 12.77 -1.46 32.79
N ALA A 420 13.68 -2.01 33.60
CA ALA A 420 14.63 -1.22 34.41
C ALA A 420 15.46 -0.24 33.57
N TRP A 421 15.71 -0.58 32.30
CA TRP A 421 16.41 0.25 31.33
C TRP A 421 15.71 1.58 30.99
N ALA A 422 14.40 1.67 31.20
CA ALA A 422 13.58 2.83 30.84
C ALA A 422 13.46 3.86 31.98
N ARG A 423 13.86 3.51 33.21
CA ARG A 423 13.69 4.40 34.36
C ARG A 423 14.64 5.59 34.25
N PRO A 424 14.17 6.82 34.48
CA PRO A 424 15.05 7.97 34.67
C PRO A 424 16.04 7.68 35.80
N LYS A 425 17.30 8.10 35.64
CA LYS A 425 18.37 7.92 36.66
C LYS A 425 18.00 8.48 38.05
N GLU A 426 16.97 9.30 38.17
CA GLU A 426 16.53 9.92 39.42
C GLU A 426 15.63 9.05 40.31
N ILE A 427 15.06 7.94 39.81
CA ILE A 427 14.17 7.07 40.63
C ILE A 427 14.94 5.91 41.29
N ALA A 428 16.19 5.67 40.90
CA ALA A 428 17.03 4.62 41.48
C ALA A 428 17.55 4.94 42.91
N ALA A 429 17.17 6.08 43.51
CA ALA A 429 17.61 6.50 44.84
C ALA A 429 16.64 6.10 45.98
N HIS A 430 15.49 5.49 45.68
CA HIS A 430 14.47 5.14 46.70
C HIS A 430 13.94 3.70 46.65
N THR A 431 14.67 2.79 46.01
CA THR A 431 14.63 1.35 46.28
C THR A 431 15.95 0.94 46.86
#